data_AF-A0A6J6YTF6-F1
#
_entry.id   AF-A0A6J6YTF6-F1
#
_cell.length_a   1.000
_cell.length_b   1.000
_cell.length_c   1.000
_cell.angle_alpha   90.00
_cell.angle_beta   90.00
_cell.angle_gamma   90.00
#
_symmetry.space_group_name_H-M   'P 1'
#
loop_
_entity.id
_entity.type
_entity.pdbx_description
1 polymer ?
#
loop_
_entity_poly.entity_id
_entity_poly.type
_entity_poly.pdbx_seq_one_letter_code
_entity_poly.pdbx_strand_id
1 'polypeptide(L)'
;MPAVLVIGVDMRQLALMDKDLNRTAIVGGASVYPFCWSALLSARSRGLGGVLTTLLARREPSVASLLGLPEHHAIAATLFLGYPEHQPTRLKRRPVDAFTTVDRFDGSAFTG
;
A
#
# COMPACT_ATOMS: atom_id res chain seq x y z
N MET A 1 6.14 -6.91 21.10
CA MET A 1 6.29 -5.43 21.08
C MET A 1 5.62 -4.91 19.82
N PRO A 2 4.80 -3.85 19.87
CA PRO A 2 4.29 -3.21 18.65
C PRO A 2 5.45 -2.58 17.87
N ALA A 3 5.35 -2.59 16.54
CA ALA A 3 6.37 -2.04 15.65
C ALA A 3 5.73 -1.12 14.60
N VAL A 4 6.44 -0.05 14.23
CA VAL A 4 6.06 0.85 13.13
C VAL A 4 7.12 0.73 12.05
N LEU A 5 6.70 0.43 10.82
CA LEU A 5 7.57 0.36 9.65
C LEU A 5 7.24 1.54 8.74
N VAL A 6 8.25 2.32 8.39
CA VAL A 6 8.14 3.36 7.37
C VAL A 6 8.73 2.82 6.09
N ILE A 7 7.93 2.80 5.03
CA ILE A 7 8.30 2.25 3.73
C ILE A 7 8.77 3.42 2.85
N GLY A 8 10.08 3.52 2.70
CA GLY A 8 10.72 4.48 1.82
C GLY A 8 10.84 3.96 0.39
N VAL A 9 10.91 4.87 -0.57
CA VAL A 9 11.21 4.57 -1.97
C VAL A 9 12.29 5.50 -2.49
N ASP A 10 13.32 4.95 -3.14
CA ASP A 10 14.32 5.75 -3.86
C ASP A 10 13.68 6.30 -5.15
N MET A 11 13.47 7.62 -5.19
CA MET A 11 12.80 8.27 -6.31
C MET A 11 13.60 8.15 -7.61
N ARG A 12 14.91 7.88 -7.55
CA ARG A 12 15.76 7.70 -8.73
C ARG A 12 15.55 6.35 -9.41
N GLN A 13 14.98 5.38 -8.70
CA GLN A 13 14.70 4.04 -9.20
C GLN A 13 13.24 3.87 -9.63
N LEU A 14 12.44 4.93 -9.49
CA LEU A 14 11.02 4.88 -9.80
C LEU A 14 10.79 4.98 -11.31
N ALA A 15 10.30 3.89 -11.89
CA ALA A 15 9.98 3.85 -13.31
C ALA A 15 8.54 4.33 -13.54
N LEU A 16 8.38 5.56 -14.04
CA LEU A 16 7.10 6.16 -14.38
C LEU A 16 6.78 5.90 -15.86
N MET A 17 6.28 4.70 -16.17
CA MET A 17 5.93 4.31 -17.55
C MET A 17 4.87 5.21 -18.21
N ASP A 18 4.21 6.00 -17.39
CA ASP A 18 3.00 6.72 -17.74
C ASP A 18 3.15 8.24 -17.54
N LYS A 19 4.41 8.69 -17.39
CA LYS A 19 4.81 10.10 -17.16
C LYS A 19 4.45 11.03 -18.31
N ASP A 20 4.35 10.52 -19.53
CA ASP A 20 4.13 11.30 -20.74
C ASP A 20 2.63 11.46 -21.08
N LEU A 21 1.73 10.89 -20.26
CA LEU A 21 0.29 11.08 -20.40
C LEU A 21 -0.17 12.38 -19.74
N ASN A 22 -1.15 13.07 -20.33
CA ASN A 22 -1.71 14.31 -19.80
C ASN A 22 -2.68 14.07 -18.62
N ARG A 23 -2.20 13.40 -17.58
CA ARG A 23 -2.88 13.09 -16.32
C ARG A 23 -1.85 12.67 -15.28
N THR A 24 -2.16 12.81 -13.99
CA THR A 24 -1.26 12.43 -12.87
C THR A 24 -0.68 11.03 -13.06
N ALA A 25 0.64 10.88 -12.94
CA ALA A 25 1.28 9.56 -13.04
C ALA A 25 0.79 8.64 -11.90
N ILE A 26 0.42 7.40 -12.25
CA ILE A 26 -0.20 6.42 -11.34
C ILE A 26 0.71 5.20 -11.16
N VAL A 27 1.44 4.79 -12.20
CA VAL A 27 2.13 3.48 -12.21
C VAL A 27 3.46 3.48 -11.44
N GLY A 28 4.02 4.65 -11.14
CA GLY A 28 5.25 4.78 -10.38
C GLY A 28 5.16 4.11 -9.02
N GLY A 29 6.10 3.22 -8.73
CA GLY A 29 6.10 2.52 -7.44
C GLY A 29 4.97 1.52 -7.26
N ALA A 30 4.36 1.04 -8.35
CA ALA A 30 3.29 0.03 -8.30
C ALA A 30 3.67 -1.22 -7.49
N SER A 31 4.95 -1.55 -7.37
CA SER A 31 5.46 -2.67 -6.55
C SER A 31 5.44 -2.40 -5.04
N VAL A 32 5.37 -1.15 -4.59
CA VAL A 32 5.45 -0.78 -3.17
C VAL A 32 4.27 -1.30 -2.37
N TYR A 33 3.04 -1.14 -2.88
CA TYR A 33 1.84 -1.58 -2.16
C TYR A 33 1.69 -3.11 -2.10
N PRO A 34 1.99 -3.89 -3.16
CA PRO A 34 2.13 -5.34 -3.08
C PRO A 34 3.20 -5.81 -2.07
N PHE A 35 4.33 -5.10 -1.97
CA PHE A 35 5.32 -5.38 -0.93
C PHE A 35 4.74 -5.15 0.48
N CYS A 36 4.09 -4.02 0.70
CA CYS A 36 3.41 -3.72 1.97
C CYS A 36 2.35 -4.77 2.31
N TRP A 37 1.54 -5.17 1.33
CA TRP A 37 0.53 -6.22 1.47
C TRP A 37 1.17 -7.56 1.86
N SER A 38 2.28 -7.93 1.22
CA SER A 38 3.01 -9.15 1.54
C SER A 38 3.54 -9.13 2.98
N ALA A 39 4.08 -8.00 3.43
CA ALA A 39 4.51 -7.82 4.82
C ALA A 39 3.34 -7.97 5.81
N LEU A 40 2.17 -7.39 5.50
CA LEU A 40 0.96 -7.51 6.33
C LEU A 40 0.41 -8.94 6.37
N LEU A 41 0.40 -9.66 5.24
CA LEU A 41 0.01 -11.08 5.20
C LEU A 41 0.97 -11.95 6.03
N SER A 42 2.26 -11.67 5.93
CA SER A 42 3.31 -12.33 6.72
C SER A 42 3.20 -12.04 8.22
N ALA A 43 2.82 -10.82 8.59
CA ALA A 43 2.51 -10.46 9.97
C ALA A 43 1.26 -11.21 10.46
N ARG A 44 0.20 -11.26 9.64
CA ARG A 44 -1.04 -11.98 9.93
C ARG A 44 -0.81 -13.47 10.17
N SER A 45 0.03 -14.13 9.39
CA SER A 45 0.33 -15.55 9.59
C SER A 45 1.06 -15.84 10.91
N ARG A 46 1.68 -14.81 11.51
CA ARG A 46 2.35 -14.87 12.82
C ARG A 46 1.49 -14.36 13.97
N GLY A 47 0.18 -14.17 13.75
CA GLY A 47 -0.77 -13.72 14.78
C GLY A 47 -0.74 -12.21 15.06
N LEU A 48 -0.05 -11.42 14.24
CA LEU A 48 -0.07 -9.96 14.33
C LEU A 48 -1.22 -9.38 13.51
N GLY A 49 -1.80 -8.29 14.00
CA GLY A 49 -2.61 -7.38 13.23
C GLY A 49 -1.75 -6.28 12.63
N GLY A 50 -2.21 -5.68 11.53
CA GLY A 50 -1.55 -4.51 10.98
C GLY A 50 -2.43 -3.65 10.10
N VAL A 51 -2.05 -2.38 10.00
CA VAL A 51 -2.71 -1.39 9.13
C VAL A 51 -1.67 -0.68 8.27
N LEU A 52 -1.99 -0.54 6.98
CA LEU A 52 -1.27 0.34 6.06
C LEU A 52 -1.92 1.71 6.09
N THR A 53 -1.10 2.75 6.21
CA THR A 53 -1.55 4.13 6.06
C THR A 53 -0.50 4.97 5.32
N THR A 54 -0.95 6.05 4.69
CA THR A 54 -0.08 7.03 3.98
C THR A 54 -0.06 8.38 4.69
N LEU A 55 -0.61 8.47 5.92
CA LEU A 55 -0.78 9.74 6.64
C LEU A 55 0.54 10.50 6.86
N LEU A 56 1.66 9.79 7.04
CA LEU A 56 2.98 10.40 7.25
C LEU A 56 3.50 11.13 6.00
N ALA A 57 3.08 10.75 4.80
CA ALA A 57 3.46 11.45 3.57
C ALA A 57 3.04 12.93 3.59
N ARG A 58 1.97 13.30 4.34
CA ARG A 58 1.53 14.69 4.50
C ARG A 58 2.51 15.56 5.32
N ARG A 59 3.41 14.94 6.06
CA ARG A 59 4.45 15.58 6.88
C ARG A 59 5.84 15.08 6.49
N GLU A 60 5.98 14.59 5.26
CA GLU A 60 7.20 13.92 4.79
C GLU A 60 8.48 14.67 5.11
N PRO A 61 8.62 16.00 4.88
CA PRO A 61 9.89 16.68 5.17
C PRO A 61 10.34 16.55 6.64
N SER A 62 9.41 16.67 7.58
CA SER A 62 9.70 16.54 9.01
C SER A 62 9.96 15.09 9.41
N VAL A 63 9.19 14.15 8.86
CA VAL A 63 9.34 12.72 9.16
C VAL A 63 10.63 12.16 8.56
N ALA A 64 10.97 12.55 7.32
CA ALA A 64 12.19 12.18 6.64
C ALA A 64 13.43 12.65 7.43
N SER A 65 13.43 13.89 7.91
CA SER A 65 14.50 14.40 8.77
C SER A 65 14.58 13.64 10.09
N LEU A 66 13.45 13.41 10.76
CA LEU A 66 13.39 12.68 12.03
C LEU A 66 13.93 11.25 11.93
N LEU A 67 13.64 10.57 10.81
CA LEU A 67 14.04 9.18 10.57
C LEU A 67 15.39 9.06 9.84
N GLY A 68 16.02 10.18 9.48
CA GLY A 68 17.27 10.18 8.73
C GLY A 68 17.17 9.53 7.36
N LEU A 69 16.06 9.76 6.63
CA LEU A 69 15.90 9.22 5.28
C LEU A 69 17.04 9.71 4.36
N PRO A 70 17.63 8.82 3.53
CA PRO A 70 18.65 9.24 2.58
C PRO A 70 18.10 10.26 1.58
N GLU A 71 19.02 11.01 0.97
CA GLU A 71 18.66 11.92 -0.11
C GLU A 71 17.91 11.17 -1.23
N HIS A 72 16.91 11.84 -1.82
CA HIS A 72 16.02 11.30 -2.86
C HIS A 72 15.10 10.15 -2.43
N HIS A 73 15.01 9.81 -1.15
CA HIS A 73 13.99 8.88 -0.67
C HIS A 73 12.72 9.61 -0.26
N ALA A 74 11.57 9.08 -0.70
CA ALA A 74 10.25 9.55 -0.30
C ALA A 74 9.52 8.51 0.56
N ILE A 75 8.55 8.92 1.36
CA ILE A 75 7.74 8.03 2.18
C ILE A 75 6.54 7.58 1.36
N ALA A 76 6.50 6.29 1.03
CA ALA A 76 5.40 5.72 0.26
C ALA A 76 4.26 5.21 1.16
N ALA A 77 4.60 4.59 2.30
CA ALA A 77 3.60 4.04 3.21
C ALA A 77 4.14 3.89 4.63
N THR A 78 3.25 3.63 5.58
CA THR A 78 3.57 3.30 6.96
C THR A 78 2.73 2.10 7.40
N LEU A 79 3.37 1.13 8.03
CA LEU A 79 2.71 -0.05 8.60
C LEU A 79 2.79 0.02 10.12
N PHE A 80 1.65 -0.08 10.79
CA PHE A 80 1.59 -0.29 12.23
C PHE A 80 1.29 -1.76 12.48
N LEU A 81 2.14 -2.44 13.24
CA LEU A 81 2.01 -3.87 13.56
C LEU A 81 1.92 -4.07 15.07
N GLY A 82 1.10 -5.02 15.50
CA GLY A 82 0.97 -5.40 16.92
C GLY A 82 0.15 -6.65 17.11
N TYR A 83 0.05 -7.12 18.36
CA TYR A 83 -0.85 -8.22 18.70
C TYR A 83 -2.25 -7.66 18.91
N PRO A 84 -3.26 -8.11 18.14
CA PRO A 84 -4.61 -7.60 18.26
C PRO A 84 -5.27 -8.17 19.51
N GLU A 85 -5.92 -7.33 20.31
CA GLU A 85 -6.82 -7.79 21.39
C GLU A 85 -8.01 -8.55 20.83
N HIS A 86 -8.51 -8.12 19.67
CA HIS A 86 -9.58 -8.76 18.92
C HIS A 86 -9.24 -8.82 17.43
N GLN A 87 -9.33 -10.01 16.84
CA GLN A 87 -9.14 -10.21 15.42
C GLN A 87 -10.50 -10.23 14.70
N PRO A 88 -10.81 -9.26 13.82
CA PRO A 88 -12.04 -9.30 13.04
C PRO A 88 -12.11 -10.56 12.18
N THR A 89 -13.18 -11.33 12.34
CA THR A 89 -13.42 -12.58 11.60
C THR A 89 -14.45 -12.43 10.48
N ARG A 90 -15.29 -11.39 10.54
CA ARG A 90 -16.37 -11.15 9.58
C ARG A 90 -16.24 -9.77 8.95
N LEU A 91 -15.61 -9.72 7.79
CA LEU A 91 -15.49 -8.52 6.99
C LEU A 91 -16.49 -8.58 5.84
N LYS A 92 -17.24 -7.50 5.62
CA LYS A 92 -18.10 -7.37 4.44
C LYS A 92 -17.26 -6.85 3.26
N ARG A 93 -17.50 -7.42 2.08
CA ARG A 93 -16.97 -6.98 0.80
C ARG A 93 -18.13 -6.91 -0.19
N ARG A 94 -17.99 -6.10 -1.24
CA ARG A 94 -18.91 -6.15 -2.37
C ARG A 94 -18.78 -7.53 -3.05
N PRO A 95 -19.86 -8.08 -3.63
CA PRO A 95 -19.75 -9.29 -4.45
C PRO A 95 -18.86 -9.01 -5.67
N VAL A 96 -18.21 -10.04 -6.21
CA VAL A 96 -17.18 -9.90 -7.27
C VAL A 96 -17.75 -9.36 -8.57
N ASP A 97 -18.97 -9.78 -8.92
CA ASP A 97 -19.75 -9.33 -10.07
C ASP A 97 -20.00 -7.81 -10.07
N ALA A 98 -19.92 -7.15 -8.92
CA ALA A 98 -20.16 -5.72 -8.79
C ALA A 98 -18.97 -4.85 -9.20
N PHE A 99 -17.79 -5.42 -9.44
CA PHE A 99 -16.58 -4.66 -9.80
C PHE A 99 -15.60 -5.41 -10.73
N THR A 100 -15.96 -6.57 -11.24
CA THR A 100 -15.13 -7.36 -12.16
C THR A 100 -15.94 -7.71 -13.40
N THR A 101 -15.39 -7.42 -14.57
CA THR A 101 -15.98 -7.72 -15.88
C THR A 101 -15.01 -8.56 -16.72
N VAL A 102 -15.54 -9.30 -17.69
CA VAL A 102 -14.74 -10.14 -18.60
C VAL A 102 -14.36 -9.33 -19.83
N ASP A 103 -13.08 -9.38 -20.20
CA ASP A 103 -12.40 -8.74 -21.35
C ASP A 103 -12.42 -7.20 -21.41
N ARG A 104 -13.58 -6.57 -21.20
CA ARG A 104 -13.79 -5.13 -21.32
C ARG A 104 -14.44 -4.56 -20.07
N PHE A 105 -14.23 -3.27 -19.83
CA PHE A 105 -14.86 -2.57 -18.70
C PHE A 105 -16.40 -2.53 -18.80
N ASP A 106 -16.94 -2.51 -20.02
CA ASP A 106 -18.37 -2.60 -20.35
C ASP A 106 -18.84 -4.04 -20.66
N GLY A 107 -17.99 -5.03 -20.39
CA GLY A 107 -18.28 -6.45 -20.60
C GLY A 107 -19.28 -7.03 -19.60
N SER A 108 -19.55 -8.32 -19.76
CA SER A 108 -20.38 -9.06 -18.80
C SER A 108 -19.70 -9.11 -17.42
N ALA A 109 -20.51 -9.08 -16.36
CA ALA A 109 -20.01 -9.24 -15.01
C ALA A 109 -19.42 -10.64 -14.81
N PHE A 110 -18.29 -10.73 -14.11
CA PHE A 110 -17.67 -12.00 -13.75
C PHE A 110 -18.47 -12.65 -12.62
N THR A 111 -19.07 -13.82 -12.90
CA THR A 111 -19.94 -14.50 -11.94
C THR A 111 -19.24 -15.54 -11.07
N GLY A 112 -18.00 -15.95 -11.42
CA GLY A 112 -17.25 -16.98 -10.70
C GLY A 112 -17.74 -18.39 -10.95
#